data_AF-A0A9D7J109-F1
#
_entry.id   AF-A0A9D7J109-F1
#
_cell.length_a   1.000
_cell.length_b   1.000
_cell.length_c   1.000
_cell.angle_alpha   90.00
_cell.angle_beta   90.00
_cell.angle_gamma   90.00
#
_symmetry.space_group_name_H-M   'P 1'
#
loop_
_entity.id
_entity.type
_entity.pdbx_description
1 polymer ?
#
loop_
_entity_poly.entity_id
_entity_poly.type
_entity_poly.pdbx_seq_one_letter_code
_entity_poly.pdbx_strand_id
1 'polypeptide(L)'
;MLHNPNNVSLEASPITTKYEFEVARQLGTLMGYGDSMWGHITSGGTIANFEALWIARNLKFFPLAAREAARSLSLPEIEVRLPSGKSGNLVDLNDAWTLLNIDPDESLALRSRLYDAFSKFQPSLTVREIEHKVDDEISAHSISNCGLLRFYSEMNDKSISDPAVLAPATSHYSILKIVEALGLGASQLLTVPVDSDFRADIDSLRQRLDHCIERKIPVIAVVAVLGTTEEGAVDQLHRIVALREEMRSKGLTFYLHCDGAWGGYVKTLFFDKENNAVDTPTSVREITKTWPTDEVFESYMATAHTDSVTIDPHKLGYIPYPCGAIVFRNEKVRELISTDAPYIFHPEERSERKFIGRYILEGSKPGAAAAACWFAHRIVPLNQDGYGLLIGKTMQSTQELSYRLNRDLAPELAKSGVLLCLLTDPPDGNILCFLVNRTGNTSLEVMNRINQAIYDELKFNPESVIQKHNFIISSTELSWHQYGLKGSTGKTSTDRHLQALGIDPAQFESTGRIKVLRSTVMNPWLSISRGGNPDYSVAFASVLKETIERVIAKFQ
;
A
#
# COMPACT_ATOMS: atom_id res chain seq x y z
N MET A 1 1.42 -4.82 28.64
CA MET A 1 0.51 -3.75 29.10
C MET A 1 0.80 -3.31 30.54
N LEU A 2 0.93 -4.23 31.51
CA LEU A 2 1.13 -3.88 32.94
C LEU A 2 2.31 -2.93 33.20
N HIS A 3 3.39 -3.03 32.42
CA HIS A 3 4.55 -2.14 32.54
C HIS A 3 4.39 -0.77 31.84
N ASN A 4 3.33 -0.59 31.04
CA ASN A 4 3.02 0.61 30.26
C ASN A 4 4.23 1.31 29.59
N PRO A 5 5.13 0.58 28.89
CA PRO A 5 6.32 1.20 28.29
C PRO A 5 5.93 2.11 27.12
N ASN A 6 6.62 3.24 27.00
CA ASN A 6 6.42 4.20 25.92
C ASN A 6 7.56 4.11 24.90
N ASN A 7 7.29 3.52 23.73
CA ASN A 7 8.29 3.20 22.71
C ASN A 7 8.90 4.41 21.98
N VAL A 8 8.46 5.63 22.31
CA VAL A 8 9.02 6.87 21.76
C VAL A 8 10.51 7.04 22.11
N SER A 9 10.93 6.62 23.31
CA SER A 9 12.31 6.72 23.78
C SER A 9 12.84 5.41 24.38
N LEU A 10 14.10 5.08 24.09
CA LEU A 10 14.72 3.86 24.60
C LEU A 10 14.76 3.80 26.14
N GLU A 11 14.88 4.93 26.83
CA GLU A 11 14.89 4.99 28.30
C GLU A 11 13.55 4.58 28.92
N ALA A 12 12.43 4.96 28.29
CA ALA A 12 11.09 4.62 28.78
C ALA A 12 10.66 3.19 28.42
N SER A 13 11.40 2.52 27.53
CA SER A 13 11.02 1.24 26.96
C SER A 13 12.20 0.40 26.44
N PRO A 14 13.26 0.17 27.23
CA PRO A 14 14.52 -0.41 26.75
C PRO A 14 14.38 -1.83 26.16
N ILE A 15 13.31 -2.53 26.55
CA ILE A 15 12.98 -3.86 26.05
C ILE A 15 12.06 -3.78 24.83
N THR A 16 10.92 -3.09 24.95
CA THR A 16 9.91 -3.07 23.88
C THR A 16 10.32 -2.24 22.67
N THR A 17 11.24 -1.28 22.80
CA THR A 17 11.89 -0.60 21.67
C THR A 17 12.75 -1.58 20.86
N LYS A 18 13.46 -2.52 21.50
CA LYS A 18 14.23 -3.55 20.80
C LYS A 18 13.33 -4.53 20.06
N TYR A 19 12.20 -4.91 20.67
CA TYR A 19 11.18 -5.74 20.01
C TYR A 19 10.64 -5.07 18.76
N GLU A 20 10.36 -3.77 18.81
CA GLU A 20 9.88 -3.02 17.67
C GLU A 20 10.89 -3.00 16.51
N PHE A 21 12.17 -2.73 16.80
CA PHE A 21 13.21 -2.80 15.77
C PHE A 21 13.37 -4.20 15.17
N GLU A 22 13.24 -5.24 16.00
CA GLU A 22 13.29 -6.61 15.49
C GLU A 22 12.08 -6.94 14.59
N VAL A 23 10.87 -6.53 14.98
CA VAL A 23 9.66 -6.65 14.15
C VAL A 23 9.83 -5.91 12.83
N ALA A 24 10.30 -4.67 12.87
CA ALA A 24 10.54 -3.89 11.66
C ALA A 24 11.54 -4.60 10.73
N ARG A 25 12.66 -5.10 11.27
CA ARG A 25 13.66 -5.85 10.50
C ARG A 25 13.06 -7.12 9.89
N GLN A 26 12.31 -7.90 10.68
CA GLN A 26 11.62 -9.10 10.20
C GLN A 26 10.69 -8.79 9.01
N LEU A 27 9.89 -7.73 9.12
CA LEU A 27 8.98 -7.30 8.06
C LEU A 27 9.73 -6.75 6.84
N GLY A 28 10.83 -6.02 7.01
CA GLY A 28 11.65 -5.55 5.89
C GLY A 28 12.35 -6.69 5.16
N THR A 29 12.91 -7.67 5.89
CA THR A 29 13.46 -8.89 5.29
C THR A 29 12.40 -9.64 4.50
N LEU A 30 11.17 -9.75 5.04
CA LEU A 30 10.04 -10.34 4.33
C LEU A 30 9.74 -9.63 2.99
N MET A 31 9.88 -8.29 2.95
CA MET A 31 9.69 -7.50 1.74
C MET A 31 10.89 -7.56 0.77
N GLY A 32 12.00 -8.21 1.16
CA GLY A 32 13.22 -8.33 0.36
C GLY A 32 14.22 -7.18 0.58
N TYR A 33 14.10 -6.44 1.68
CA TYR A 33 15.06 -5.38 2.03
C TYR A 33 16.27 -5.93 2.80
N GLY A 34 17.44 -5.35 2.52
CA GLY A 34 18.71 -5.67 3.19
C GLY A 34 18.93 -4.92 4.50
N ASP A 35 20.15 -4.98 5.02
CA ASP A 35 20.52 -4.41 6.33
C ASP A 35 20.42 -2.88 6.40
N SER A 36 20.43 -2.20 5.24
CA SER A 36 20.27 -0.75 5.15
C SER A 36 18.82 -0.28 5.35
N MET A 37 17.90 -1.16 5.72
CA MET A 37 16.48 -0.83 5.90
C MET A 37 16.20 -0.11 7.21
N TRP A 38 15.05 0.55 7.28
CA TRP A 38 14.49 1.05 8.53
C TRP A 38 12.98 0.86 8.55
N GLY A 39 12.39 0.75 9.73
CA GLY A 39 10.95 0.65 9.88
C GLY A 39 10.55 0.70 11.34
N HIS A 40 9.25 0.78 11.58
CA HIS A 40 8.68 0.83 12.91
C HIS A 40 7.18 0.48 12.88
N ILE A 41 6.58 0.31 14.07
CA ILE A 41 5.15 0.00 14.23
C ILE A 41 4.35 1.30 14.29
N THR A 42 3.27 1.42 13.52
CA THR A 42 2.36 2.57 13.60
C THR A 42 1.07 2.19 14.33
N SER A 43 0.23 3.17 14.65
CA SER A 43 -1.15 2.90 15.12
C SER A 43 -2.02 2.21 14.06
N GLY A 44 -1.62 2.24 12.78
CA GLY A 44 -2.27 1.52 11.69
C GLY A 44 -1.81 1.97 10.31
N GLY A 45 -2.26 1.27 9.28
CA GLY A 45 -1.87 1.48 7.89
C GLY A 45 -2.10 2.90 7.35
N THR A 46 -3.07 3.65 7.88
CA THR A 46 -3.28 5.06 7.52
C THR A 46 -2.07 5.92 7.89
N ILE A 47 -1.50 5.72 9.09
CA ILE A 47 -0.31 6.45 9.52
C ILE A 47 0.94 5.96 8.78
N ALA A 48 1.03 4.66 8.52
CA ALA A 48 2.13 4.12 7.69
C ALA A 48 2.14 4.73 6.28
N ASN A 49 0.99 4.78 5.60
CA ASN A 49 0.86 5.45 4.30
C ASN A 49 1.15 6.95 4.40
N PHE A 50 0.74 7.61 5.49
CA PHE A 50 1.02 9.04 5.70
C PHE A 50 2.52 9.29 5.74
N GLU A 51 3.26 8.55 6.57
CA GLU A 51 4.70 8.69 6.69
C GLU A 51 5.42 8.38 5.38
N ALA A 52 4.99 7.35 4.64
CA ALA A 52 5.54 7.02 3.34
C ALA A 52 5.42 8.19 2.35
N LEU A 53 4.24 8.79 2.23
CA LEU A 53 4.00 9.92 1.33
C LEU A 53 4.62 11.23 1.83
N TRP A 54 4.72 11.42 3.15
CA TRP A 54 5.42 12.56 3.75
C TRP A 54 6.92 12.52 3.42
N ILE A 55 7.54 11.35 3.60
CA ILE A 55 8.93 11.10 3.20
C ILE A 55 9.11 11.26 1.70
N ALA A 56 8.23 10.66 0.88
CA ALA A 56 8.32 10.78 -0.58
C ALA A 56 8.25 12.24 -1.04
N ARG A 57 7.38 13.05 -0.43
CA ARG A 57 7.29 14.50 -0.69
C ARG A 57 8.62 15.17 -0.34
N ASN A 58 9.12 14.99 0.88
CA ASN A 58 10.35 15.65 1.31
C ASN A 58 11.56 15.23 0.45
N LEU A 59 11.62 13.94 0.06
CA LEU A 59 12.66 13.41 -0.81
C LEU A 59 12.61 14.02 -2.21
N LYS A 60 11.41 14.14 -2.81
CA LYS A 60 11.21 14.70 -4.15
C LYS A 60 11.82 16.10 -4.29
N PHE A 61 11.74 16.92 -3.24
CA PHE A 61 12.27 18.29 -3.23
C PHE A 61 13.66 18.41 -2.61
N PHE A 62 14.22 17.32 -2.06
CA PHE A 62 15.50 17.35 -1.37
C PHE A 62 16.68 17.82 -2.25
N PRO A 63 16.81 17.41 -3.53
CA PRO A 63 17.91 17.88 -4.36
C PRO A 63 17.94 19.40 -4.61
N LEU A 64 16.78 20.05 -4.62
CA LEU A 64 16.70 21.52 -4.71
C LEU A 64 17.30 22.16 -3.45
N ALA A 65 16.89 21.68 -2.26
CA ALA A 65 17.42 22.16 -0.99
C ALA A 65 18.92 21.89 -0.85
N ALA A 66 19.38 20.69 -1.24
CA ALA A 66 20.79 20.32 -1.21
C ALA A 66 21.65 21.20 -2.13
N ARG A 67 21.14 21.55 -3.32
CA ARG A 67 21.81 22.48 -4.24
C ARG A 67 21.96 23.87 -3.62
N GLU A 68 20.87 24.42 -3.08
CA GLU A 68 20.94 25.76 -2.46
C GLU A 68 21.85 25.76 -1.24
N ALA A 69 21.82 24.72 -0.42
CA ALA A 69 22.77 24.57 0.69
C ALA A 69 24.23 24.54 0.21
N ALA A 70 24.53 23.80 -0.87
CA ALA A 70 25.87 23.78 -1.45
C ALA A 70 26.33 25.17 -1.92
N ARG A 71 25.42 25.93 -2.55
CA ARG A 71 25.66 27.30 -3.01
C ARG A 71 25.88 28.26 -1.84
N SER A 72 25.05 28.21 -0.81
CA SER A 72 25.19 29.02 0.41
C SER A 72 26.52 28.76 1.12
N LEU A 73 26.95 27.49 1.16
CA LEU A 73 28.25 27.08 1.70
C LEU A 73 29.44 27.36 0.76
N SER A 74 29.19 27.91 -0.43
CA SER A 74 30.21 28.18 -1.46
C SER A 74 31.02 26.94 -1.86
N LEU A 75 30.39 25.77 -1.86
CA LEU A 75 31.02 24.53 -2.29
C LEU A 75 31.19 24.55 -3.82
N PRO A 76 32.39 24.25 -4.34
CA PRO A 76 32.65 24.36 -5.78
C PRO A 76 32.04 23.23 -6.59
N GLU A 77 32.01 22.01 -6.03
CA GLU A 77 31.58 20.82 -6.74
C GLU A 77 30.93 19.82 -5.80
N ILE A 78 29.77 19.30 -6.21
CA ILE A 78 29.10 18.16 -5.62
C ILE A 78 28.69 17.25 -6.77
N GLU A 79 29.42 16.15 -6.97
CA GLU A 79 29.09 15.17 -7.99
C GLU A 79 27.71 14.58 -7.72
N VAL A 80 26.88 14.50 -8.76
CA VAL A 80 25.55 13.86 -8.75
C VAL A 80 25.29 13.13 -10.06
N ARG A 81 24.71 11.94 -9.97
CA ARG A 81 24.24 11.16 -11.10
C ARG A 81 22.88 11.69 -11.56
N LEU A 82 22.85 12.16 -12.81
CA LEU A 82 21.67 12.75 -13.43
C LEU A 82 20.71 11.66 -13.93
N PRO A 83 19.43 12.01 -14.17
CA PRO A 83 18.44 11.09 -14.75
C PRO A 83 18.89 10.47 -16.08
N SER A 84 19.69 11.21 -16.87
CA SER A 84 20.30 10.72 -18.12
C SER A 84 21.35 9.61 -17.93
N GLY A 85 21.70 9.27 -16.69
CA GLY A 85 22.75 8.31 -16.33
C GLY A 85 24.16 8.91 -16.28
N LYS A 86 24.36 10.16 -16.71
CA LYS A 86 25.65 10.87 -16.67
C LYS A 86 25.90 11.50 -15.29
N SER A 87 27.17 11.67 -14.89
CA SER A 87 27.53 12.53 -13.76
C SER A 87 27.44 14.00 -14.15
N GLY A 88 27.09 14.85 -13.19
CA GLY A 88 27.14 16.30 -13.28
C GLY A 88 27.48 16.93 -11.93
N ASN A 89 27.64 18.25 -11.89
CA ASN A 89 27.84 19.01 -10.66
C ASN A 89 26.51 19.61 -10.19
N LEU A 90 26.03 19.21 -9.01
CA LEU A 90 24.76 19.66 -8.44
C LEU A 90 24.67 21.20 -8.39
N VAL A 91 25.78 21.87 -8.05
CA VAL A 91 25.87 23.33 -7.87
C VAL A 91 25.52 24.08 -9.16
N ASP A 92 25.85 23.49 -10.31
CA ASP A 92 25.68 24.10 -11.63
C ASP A 92 24.30 23.81 -12.26
N LEU A 93 23.52 22.90 -11.68
CA LEU A 93 22.20 22.52 -12.20
C LEU A 93 21.16 23.60 -11.94
N ASN A 94 20.70 24.27 -12.99
CA ASN A 94 19.62 25.28 -12.90
C ASN A 94 18.24 24.76 -13.29
N ASP A 95 18.17 23.62 -13.99
CA ASP A 95 16.90 23.02 -14.42
C ASP A 95 16.23 22.29 -13.25
N ALA A 96 15.10 22.85 -12.75
CA ALA A 96 14.35 22.27 -11.65
C ALA A 96 13.79 20.88 -11.99
N TRP A 97 13.42 20.64 -13.26
CA TRP A 97 12.90 19.34 -13.70
C TRP A 97 13.92 18.23 -13.51
N THR A 98 15.17 18.47 -13.91
CA THR A 98 16.28 17.53 -13.71
C THR A 98 16.50 17.24 -12.22
N LEU A 99 16.50 18.27 -11.37
CA LEU A 99 16.70 18.12 -9.93
C LEU A 99 15.59 17.31 -9.26
N LEU A 100 14.33 17.58 -9.62
CA LEU A 100 13.15 16.86 -9.12
C LEU A 100 13.08 15.41 -9.63
N ASN A 101 13.94 15.04 -10.58
CA ASN A 101 13.99 13.70 -11.14
C ASN A 101 15.31 12.97 -10.88
N ILE A 102 16.20 13.50 -10.02
CA ILE A 102 17.33 12.74 -9.49
C ILE A 102 16.78 11.50 -8.78
N ASP A 103 17.46 10.36 -8.98
CA ASP A 103 17.06 9.09 -8.39
C ASP A 103 16.90 9.19 -6.86
N PRO A 104 15.90 8.53 -6.24
CA PRO A 104 15.70 8.56 -4.79
C PRO A 104 16.96 8.22 -3.97
N ASP A 105 17.70 7.18 -4.31
CA ASP A 105 18.90 6.78 -3.54
C ASP A 105 20.05 7.76 -3.74
N GLU A 106 20.18 8.27 -4.96
CA GLU A 106 21.15 9.31 -5.29
C GLU A 106 20.85 10.62 -4.52
N SER A 107 19.58 10.99 -4.42
CA SER A 107 19.11 12.14 -3.64
C SER A 107 19.43 11.98 -2.15
N LEU A 108 19.19 10.80 -1.57
CA LEU A 108 19.53 10.50 -0.17
C LEU A 108 21.04 10.54 0.11
N ALA A 109 21.88 10.28 -0.89
CA ALA A 109 23.34 10.35 -0.76
C ALA A 109 23.88 11.79 -0.71
N LEU A 110 23.12 12.79 -1.19
CA LEU A 110 23.57 14.18 -1.28
C LEU A 110 23.94 14.77 0.09
N ARG A 111 23.20 14.43 1.16
CA ARG A 111 23.52 14.91 2.52
C ARG A 111 24.95 14.53 2.93
N SER A 112 25.30 13.24 2.80
CA SER A 112 26.66 12.76 3.11
C SER A 112 27.72 13.39 2.21
N ARG A 113 27.43 13.61 0.92
CA ARG A 113 28.38 14.26 0.00
C ARG A 113 28.63 15.72 0.36
N LEU A 114 27.60 16.43 0.85
CA LEU A 114 27.75 17.79 1.35
C LEU A 114 28.62 17.82 2.61
N TYR A 115 28.44 16.88 3.55
CA TYR A 115 29.34 16.76 4.70
C TYR A 115 30.79 16.53 4.27
N ASP A 116 31.04 15.58 3.38
CA ASP A 116 32.38 15.25 2.91
C ASP A 116 33.04 16.42 2.18
N ALA A 117 32.29 17.11 1.32
CA ALA A 117 32.77 18.26 0.58
C ALA A 117 33.06 19.46 1.50
N PHE A 118 32.16 19.76 2.43
CA PHE A 118 32.34 20.86 3.38
C PHE A 118 33.46 20.58 4.37
N SER A 119 33.65 19.34 4.79
CA SER A 119 34.79 18.89 5.60
C SER A 119 36.13 19.17 4.92
N LYS A 120 36.24 18.85 3.62
CA LYS A 120 37.45 19.15 2.83
C LYS A 120 37.64 20.65 2.61
N PHE A 121 36.55 21.40 2.46
CA PHE A 121 36.58 22.85 2.25
C PHE A 121 36.92 23.64 3.52
N GLN A 122 36.50 23.15 4.70
CA GLN A 122 36.71 23.75 6.01
C GLN A 122 37.37 22.75 6.99
N PRO A 123 38.63 22.35 6.75
CA PRO A 123 39.29 21.28 7.51
C PRO A 123 39.59 21.64 8.98
N SER A 124 39.42 22.91 9.36
CA SER A 124 39.58 23.37 10.75
C SER A 124 38.36 23.10 11.63
N LEU A 125 37.20 22.79 11.04
CA LEU A 125 35.98 22.50 11.79
C LEU A 125 35.96 21.03 12.24
N THR A 126 35.35 20.79 13.39
CA THR A 126 35.04 19.42 13.84
C THR A 126 33.93 18.81 12.99
N VAL A 127 33.85 17.48 12.95
CA VAL A 127 32.79 16.74 12.24
C VAL A 127 31.40 17.23 12.64
N ARG A 128 31.18 17.47 13.94
CA ARG A 128 29.90 17.94 14.47
C ARG A 128 29.54 19.35 14.01
N GLU A 129 30.52 20.24 13.92
CA GLU A 129 30.30 21.61 13.41
C GLU A 129 30.00 21.58 11.90
N ILE A 130 30.64 20.68 11.15
CA ILE A 130 30.35 20.45 9.73
C ILE A 130 28.91 19.96 9.55
N GLU A 131 28.53 18.90 10.25
CA GLU A 131 27.18 18.33 10.18
C GLU A 131 26.12 19.37 10.52
N HIS A 132 26.29 20.10 11.63
CA HIS A 132 25.36 21.14 12.06
C HIS A 132 25.20 22.25 11.01
N LYS A 133 26.31 22.78 10.48
CA LYS A 133 26.26 23.84 9.48
C LYS A 133 25.61 23.37 8.18
N VAL A 134 25.94 22.18 7.71
CA VAL A 134 25.33 21.64 6.50
C VAL A 134 23.84 21.36 6.70
N ASP A 135 23.44 20.81 7.84
CA ASP A 135 22.04 20.54 8.15
C ASP A 135 21.22 21.82 8.31
N ASP A 136 21.79 22.88 8.91
CA ASP A 136 21.14 24.19 9.01
C ASP A 136 20.85 24.76 7.61
N GLU A 137 21.83 24.70 6.70
CA GLU A 137 21.68 25.19 5.33
C GLU A 137 20.68 24.35 4.53
N ILE A 138 20.74 23.01 4.64
CA ILE A 138 19.73 22.14 4.02
C ILE A 138 18.34 22.47 4.57
N SER A 139 18.22 22.60 5.89
CA SER A 139 16.96 22.90 6.57
C SER A 139 16.38 24.22 6.09
N ALA A 140 17.20 25.28 5.99
CA ALA A 140 16.81 26.61 5.53
C ALA A 140 16.12 26.60 4.16
N HIS A 141 16.49 25.65 3.28
CA HIS A 141 15.95 25.51 1.92
C HIS A 141 15.00 24.31 1.75
N SER A 142 14.79 23.52 2.80
CA SER A 142 13.93 22.33 2.73
C SER A 142 12.45 22.71 2.63
N ILE A 143 11.67 21.89 1.93
CA ILE A 143 10.22 22.06 1.84
C ILE A 143 9.54 22.00 3.22
N SER A 144 10.10 21.24 4.17
CA SER A 144 9.58 21.12 5.53
C SER A 144 9.69 22.42 6.32
N ASN A 145 10.79 23.16 6.15
CA ASN A 145 11.02 24.42 6.85
C ASN A 145 10.38 25.62 6.14
N CYS A 146 10.46 25.66 4.80
CA CYS A 146 9.83 26.74 4.03
C CYS A 146 8.30 26.63 4.05
N GLY A 147 7.77 25.41 4.06
CA GLY A 147 6.37 25.15 3.71
C GLY A 147 6.11 25.30 2.21
N LEU A 148 5.03 24.69 1.72
CA LEU A 148 4.71 24.65 0.28
C LEU A 148 4.61 26.04 -0.35
N LEU A 149 3.90 26.98 0.29
CA LEU A 149 3.66 28.31 -0.25
C LEU A 149 4.97 29.08 -0.51
N ARG A 150 5.84 29.14 0.50
CA ARG A 150 7.13 29.83 0.39
C ARG A 150 8.05 29.09 -0.56
N PHE A 151 8.11 27.76 -0.48
CA PHE A 151 8.97 26.93 -1.32
C PHE A 151 8.74 27.18 -2.82
N TYR A 152 7.48 27.15 -3.27
CA TYR A 152 7.17 27.43 -4.68
C TYR A 152 7.35 28.90 -5.06
N SER A 153 7.10 29.83 -4.13
CA SER A 153 7.38 31.25 -4.35
C SER A 153 8.87 31.53 -4.54
N GLU A 154 9.74 30.84 -3.81
CA GLU A 154 11.20 30.99 -3.89
C GLU A 154 11.80 30.21 -5.07
N MET A 155 11.27 29.02 -5.38
CA MET A 155 11.69 28.26 -6.57
C MET A 155 11.49 29.08 -7.85
N ASN A 156 10.38 29.83 -7.95
CA ASN A 156 10.07 30.78 -9.02
C ASN A 156 10.25 30.24 -10.47
N ASP A 157 10.18 28.92 -10.66
CA ASP A 157 10.22 28.26 -11.96
C ASP A 157 8.79 27.93 -12.41
N LYS A 158 8.20 28.83 -13.19
CA LYS A 158 6.83 28.68 -13.73
C LYS A 158 6.72 27.59 -14.79
N SER A 159 7.81 26.95 -15.20
CA SER A 159 7.77 25.83 -16.14
C SER A 159 7.44 24.49 -15.45
N ILE A 160 7.56 24.42 -14.12
CA ILE A 160 7.21 23.25 -13.33
C ILE A 160 5.75 23.38 -12.88
N SER A 161 4.96 22.35 -13.15
CA SER A 161 3.57 22.25 -12.69
C SER A 161 3.51 21.75 -11.24
N ASP A 162 2.33 21.87 -10.61
CA ASP A 162 2.09 21.30 -9.30
C ASP A 162 2.42 19.80 -9.28
N PRO A 163 2.98 19.27 -8.18
CA PRO A 163 3.43 17.89 -8.09
C PRO A 163 2.28 16.94 -7.78
N ALA A 164 2.38 15.70 -8.26
CA ALA A 164 1.31 14.72 -8.15
C ALA A 164 1.73 13.44 -7.42
N VAL A 165 0.74 12.77 -6.83
CA VAL A 165 0.80 11.36 -6.41
C VAL A 165 -0.11 10.57 -7.34
N LEU A 166 0.37 9.45 -7.88
CA LEU A 166 -0.45 8.53 -8.68
C LEU A 166 -0.82 7.31 -7.83
N ALA A 167 -2.09 6.93 -7.84
CA ALA A 167 -2.56 5.74 -7.15
C ALA A 167 -3.73 5.11 -7.94
N PRO A 168 -3.92 3.79 -7.88
CA PRO A 168 -5.06 3.15 -8.53
C PRO A 168 -6.39 3.68 -7.98
N ALA A 169 -7.43 3.61 -8.80
CA ALA A 169 -8.78 3.92 -8.40
C ALA A 169 -9.20 3.14 -7.15
N THR A 170 -8.74 1.89 -7.01
CA THR A 170 -9.00 1.01 -5.88
C THR A 170 -8.12 1.28 -4.65
N SER A 171 -7.28 2.33 -4.68
CA SER A 171 -6.49 2.72 -3.50
C SER A 171 -7.39 3.09 -2.33
N HIS A 172 -6.93 2.75 -1.12
CA HIS A 172 -7.69 3.04 0.09
C HIS A 172 -7.87 4.56 0.27
N TYR A 173 -9.03 4.96 0.77
CA TYR A 173 -9.39 6.39 0.93
C TYR A 173 -8.36 7.20 1.74
N SER A 174 -7.52 6.54 2.54
CA SER A 174 -6.44 7.21 3.28
C SER A 174 -5.49 7.94 2.34
N ILE A 175 -5.21 7.43 1.14
CA ILE A 175 -4.28 8.08 0.19
C ILE A 175 -4.77 9.48 -0.18
N LEU A 176 -6.06 9.64 -0.53
CA LEU A 176 -6.65 10.94 -0.79
C LEU A 176 -6.56 11.88 0.42
N LYS A 177 -6.93 11.39 1.61
CA LYS A 177 -6.83 12.16 2.86
C LYS A 177 -5.39 12.60 3.15
N ILE A 178 -4.41 11.76 2.86
CA ILE A 178 -2.98 12.06 3.05
C ILE A 178 -2.54 13.14 2.08
N VAL A 179 -2.88 13.03 0.78
CA VAL A 179 -2.55 14.05 -0.22
C VAL A 179 -3.13 15.42 0.17
N GLU A 180 -4.36 15.46 0.67
CA GLU A 180 -4.97 16.67 1.23
C GLU A 180 -4.21 17.17 2.47
N ALA A 181 -3.95 16.31 3.44
CA ALA A 181 -3.30 16.67 4.70
C ALA A 181 -1.84 17.10 4.52
N LEU A 182 -1.14 16.60 3.50
CA LEU A 182 0.21 17.04 3.14
C LEU A 182 0.23 18.42 2.45
N GLY A 183 -0.93 19.00 2.19
CA GLY A 183 -1.09 20.33 1.60
C GLY A 183 -1.00 20.36 0.07
N LEU A 184 -1.00 19.20 -0.60
CA LEU A 184 -0.92 19.11 -2.06
C LEU A 184 -2.28 19.40 -2.73
N GLY A 185 -3.37 19.07 -2.03
CA GLY A 185 -4.73 19.22 -2.52
C GLY A 185 -5.24 17.99 -3.28
N ALA A 186 -6.54 17.71 -3.17
CA ALA A 186 -7.17 16.51 -3.71
C ALA A 186 -6.94 16.30 -5.22
N SER A 187 -6.85 17.38 -6.00
CA SER A 187 -6.61 17.32 -7.45
C SER A 187 -5.22 16.83 -7.83
N GLN A 188 -4.28 16.78 -6.88
CA GLN A 188 -2.94 16.25 -7.08
C GLN A 188 -2.83 14.74 -6.84
N LEU A 189 -3.94 14.08 -6.44
CA LEU A 189 -4.05 12.63 -6.55
C LEU A 189 -4.53 12.28 -7.97
N LEU A 190 -3.59 11.92 -8.84
CA LEU A 190 -3.87 11.49 -10.19
C LEU A 190 -4.28 10.02 -10.19
N THR A 191 -5.59 9.78 -10.14
CA THR A 191 -6.17 8.43 -10.07
C THR A 191 -5.94 7.62 -11.35
N VAL A 192 -5.36 6.43 -11.21
CA VAL A 192 -5.12 5.48 -12.31
C VAL A 192 -6.34 4.55 -12.45
N PRO A 193 -6.96 4.43 -13.64
CA PRO A 193 -8.01 3.43 -13.88
C PRO A 193 -7.56 2.01 -13.53
N VAL A 194 -8.50 1.12 -13.27
CA VAL A 194 -8.24 -0.30 -13.00
C VAL A 194 -8.84 -1.19 -14.09
N ASP A 195 -8.26 -2.35 -14.29
CA ASP A 195 -8.73 -3.35 -15.25
C ASP A 195 -9.98 -4.11 -14.75
N SER A 196 -10.46 -5.08 -15.53
CA SER A 196 -11.65 -5.87 -15.16
C SER A 196 -11.44 -6.83 -13.99
N ASP A 197 -10.21 -6.98 -13.50
CA ASP A 197 -9.90 -7.73 -12.28
C ASP A 197 -9.47 -6.78 -11.14
N PHE A 198 -9.77 -5.48 -11.31
CA PHE A 198 -9.61 -4.41 -10.33
C PHE A 198 -8.16 -4.11 -9.93
N ARG A 199 -7.21 -4.49 -10.79
CA ARG A 199 -5.79 -4.16 -10.67
C ARG A 199 -5.50 -2.86 -11.42
N ALA A 200 -4.50 -2.10 -11.00
CA ALA A 200 -4.03 -0.91 -11.72
C ALA A 200 -3.79 -1.20 -13.21
N ASP A 201 -4.42 -0.44 -14.10
CA ASP A 201 -4.18 -0.53 -15.54
C ASP A 201 -2.84 0.09 -15.88
N ILE A 202 -1.86 -0.76 -16.18
CA ILE A 202 -0.47 -0.38 -16.45
C ILE A 202 -0.34 0.54 -17.67
N ASP A 203 -1.18 0.37 -18.69
CA ASP A 203 -1.11 1.20 -19.88
C ASP A 203 -1.70 2.59 -19.61
N SER A 204 -2.76 2.67 -18.80
CA SER A 204 -3.28 3.94 -18.30
C SER A 204 -2.28 4.65 -17.37
N LEU A 205 -1.58 3.91 -16.52
CA LEU A 205 -0.49 4.47 -15.70
C LEU A 205 0.62 5.05 -16.58
N ARG A 206 1.05 4.33 -17.61
CA ARG A 206 2.06 4.82 -18.56
C ARG A 206 1.62 6.13 -19.22
N GLN A 207 0.39 6.19 -19.74
CA GLN A 207 -0.16 7.41 -20.37
C GLN A 207 -0.16 8.61 -19.40
N ARG A 208 -0.50 8.39 -18.12
CA ARG A 208 -0.45 9.45 -17.10
C ARG A 208 0.97 9.91 -16.78
N LEU A 209 1.93 8.99 -16.74
CA LEU A 209 3.34 9.32 -16.52
C LEU A 209 3.94 10.07 -17.72
N ASP A 210 3.63 9.66 -18.95
CA ASP A 210 4.01 10.38 -20.17
C ASP A 210 3.43 11.81 -20.16
N HIS A 211 2.16 11.97 -19.77
CA HIS A 211 1.55 13.29 -19.57
C HIS A 211 2.28 14.12 -18.50
N CYS A 212 2.74 13.50 -17.42
CA CYS A 212 3.51 14.20 -16.39
C CYS A 212 4.84 14.73 -16.94
N ILE A 213 5.51 13.98 -17.83
CA ILE A 213 6.71 14.45 -18.52
C ILE A 213 6.39 15.65 -19.41
N GLU A 214 5.37 15.53 -20.26
CA GLU A 214 4.96 16.59 -21.21
C GLU A 214 4.62 17.91 -20.51
N ARG A 215 3.98 17.81 -19.34
CA ARG A 215 3.52 18.97 -18.55
C ARG A 215 4.48 19.39 -17.46
N LYS A 216 5.63 18.72 -17.34
CA LYS A 216 6.59 18.89 -16.24
C LYS A 216 5.89 18.86 -14.86
N ILE A 217 5.04 17.86 -14.64
CA ILE A 217 4.40 17.55 -13.35
C ILE A 217 5.35 16.61 -12.59
N PRO A 218 5.97 17.07 -11.48
CA PRO A 218 6.83 16.18 -10.69
C PRO A 218 5.98 15.08 -10.04
N VAL A 219 6.36 13.82 -10.26
CA VAL A 219 5.69 12.69 -9.60
C VAL A 219 6.36 12.41 -8.27
N ILE A 220 5.68 12.74 -7.17
CA ILE A 220 6.14 12.48 -5.80
C ILE A 220 6.24 10.98 -5.59
N ALA A 221 5.14 10.28 -5.82
CA ALA A 221 5.06 8.83 -5.64
C ALA A 221 4.06 8.18 -6.60
N VAL A 222 4.32 6.91 -6.90
CA VAL A 222 3.33 5.96 -7.42
C VAL A 222 3.02 4.96 -6.31
N VAL A 223 1.74 4.78 -6.02
CA VAL A 223 1.24 3.80 -5.04
C VAL A 223 0.76 2.56 -5.79
N ALA A 224 1.26 1.39 -5.39
CA ALA A 224 0.74 0.08 -5.77
C ALA A 224 0.06 -0.58 -4.57
N VAL A 225 -0.98 -1.37 -4.79
CA VAL A 225 -1.74 -2.01 -3.72
C VAL A 225 -1.60 -3.52 -3.79
N LEU A 226 -1.18 -4.14 -2.68
CA LEU A 226 -1.20 -5.60 -2.52
C LEU A 226 -2.40 -5.98 -1.64
N GLY A 227 -3.49 -6.39 -2.27
CA GLY A 227 -4.75 -6.68 -1.61
C GLY A 227 -5.60 -5.42 -1.46
N THR A 228 -6.33 -5.05 -2.51
CA THR A 228 -7.29 -3.93 -2.46
C THR A 228 -8.34 -4.16 -1.37
N THR A 229 -8.86 -3.05 -0.82
CA THR A 229 -9.75 -3.11 0.35
C THR A 229 -11.05 -3.87 0.04
N GLU A 230 -11.59 -3.63 -1.16
CA GLU A 230 -12.88 -4.15 -1.56
C GLU A 230 -12.77 -5.55 -2.18
N GLU A 231 -11.90 -5.75 -3.18
CA GLU A 231 -11.83 -7.00 -3.97
C GLU A 231 -10.66 -7.91 -3.58
N GLY A 232 -9.68 -7.42 -2.80
CA GLY A 232 -8.46 -8.17 -2.53
C GLY A 232 -7.58 -8.36 -3.78
N ALA A 233 -7.72 -7.49 -4.78
CA ALA A 233 -6.91 -7.52 -6.00
C ALA A 233 -5.43 -7.20 -5.68
N VAL A 234 -4.54 -7.76 -6.49
CA VAL A 234 -3.09 -7.54 -6.36
C VAL A 234 -2.61 -6.79 -7.60
N ASP A 235 -2.16 -5.55 -7.43
CA ASP A 235 -1.59 -4.79 -8.53
C ASP A 235 -0.36 -5.48 -9.11
N GLN A 236 -0.16 -5.30 -10.42
CA GLN A 236 0.95 -5.88 -11.19
C GLN A 236 2.27 -5.16 -10.88
N LEU A 237 2.73 -5.23 -9.63
CA LEU A 237 3.86 -4.46 -9.10
C LEU A 237 5.15 -4.67 -9.90
N HIS A 238 5.40 -5.90 -10.38
CA HIS A 238 6.53 -6.21 -11.24
C HIS A 238 6.53 -5.37 -12.53
N ARG A 239 5.35 -5.10 -13.11
CA ARG A 239 5.20 -4.22 -14.28
C ARG A 239 5.35 -2.74 -13.92
N ILE A 240 4.91 -2.32 -12.74
CA ILE A 240 5.12 -0.94 -12.26
C ILE A 240 6.61 -0.67 -12.02
N VAL A 241 7.35 -1.64 -11.49
CA VAL A 241 8.81 -1.57 -11.34
C VAL A 241 9.48 -1.43 -12.71
N ALA A 242 9.12 -2.27 -13.69
CA ALA A 242 9.63 -2.16 -15.05
C ALA A 242 9.29 -0.80 -15.69
N LEU A 243 8.07 -0.30 -15.45
CA LEU A 243 7.62 1.01 -15.92
C LEU A 243 8.41 2.16 -15.28
N ARG A 244 8.83 2.04 -14.01
CA ARG A 244 9.72 3.02 -13.38
C ARG A 244 11.06 3.12 -14.12
N GLU A 245 11.64 1.99 -14.51
CA GLU A 245 12.88 1.99 -15.30
C GLU A 245 12.66 2.56 -16.72
N GLU A 246 11.52 2.27 -17.34
CA GLU A 246 11.12 2.89 -18.61
C GLU A 246 11.06 4.42 -18.48
N MET A 247 10.36 4.93 -17.45
CA MET A 247 10.21 6.37 -17.22
C MET A 247 11.53 7.05 -16.90
N ARG A 248 12.44 6.39 -16.17
CA ARG A 248 13.79 6.92 -15.89
C ARG A 248 14.54 7.21 -17.17
N SER A 249 14.44 6.34 -18.18
CA SER A 249 15.05 6.59 -19.49
C SER A 249 14.48 7.81 -20.23
N LYS A 250 13.25 8.22 -19.88
CA LYS A 250 12.57 9.43 -20.38
C LYS A 250 12.78 10.66 -19.48
N GLY A 251 13.62 10.55 -18.44
CA GLY A 251 13.94 11.66 -17.53
C GLY A 251 12.90 11.89 -16.41
N LEU A 252 12.02 10.92 -16.15
CA LEU A 252 11.08 10.94 -15.01
C LEU A 252 11.43 9.83 -14.02
N THR A 253 11.51 10.15 -12.74
CA THR A 253 11.57 9.14 -11.67
C THR A 253 10.53 9.43 -10.60
N PHE A 254 10.16 8.41 -9.83
CA PHE A 254 9.19 8.52 -8.77
C PHE A 254 9.51 7.57 -7.62
N TYR A 255 9.09 7.96 -6.43
CA TYR A 255 9.10 7.08 -5.26
C TYR A 255 8.03 5.98 -5.45
N LEU A 256 8.37 4.72 -5.23
CA LEU A 256 7.42 3.62 -5.34
C LEU A 256 7.03 3.14 -3.95
N HIS A 257 5.79 3.44 -3.55
CA HIS A 257 5.21 2.95 -2.31
C HIS A 257 4.28 1.77 -2.58
N CYS A 258 4.42 0.70 -1.80
CA CYS A 258 3.51 -0.42 -1.81
C CYS A 258 2.59 -0.36 -0.59
N ASP A 259 1.30 -0.12 -0.81
CA ASP A 259 0.28 -0.32 0.21
C ASP A 259 -0.03 -1.83 0.31
N GLY A 260 0.75 -2.51 1.14
CA GLY A 260 0.53 -3.90 1.53
C GLY A 260 -0.19 -4.02 2.86
N ALA A 261 -1.03 -3.04 3.25
CA ALA A 261 -1.66 -3.08 4.57
C ALA A 261 -2.43 -4.40 4.77
N TRP A 262 -3.20 -4.82 3.76
CA TRP A 262 -3.84 -6.13 3.76
C TRP A 262 -2.87 -7.25 3.36
N GLY A 263 -2.27 -7.16 2.17
CA GLY A 263 -1.52 -8.26 1.54
C GLY A 263 -0.10 -8.49 2.05
N GLY A 264 0.47 -7.61 2.89
CA GLY A 264 1.89 -7.69 3.28
C GLY A 264 2.26 -9.01 3.98
N TYR A 265 1.40 -9.54 4.84
CA TYR A 265 1.64 -10.85 5.47
C TYR A 265 1.46 -12.04 4.52
N VAL A 266 0.76 -11.88 3.39
CA VAL A 266 0.66 -12.92 2.35
C VAL A 266 2.05 -13.26 1.80
N LYS A 267 2.99 -12.31 1.84
CA LYS A 267 4.38 -12.52 1.45
C LYS A 267 5.07 -13.67 2.22
N THR A 268 4.59 -14.04 3.41
CA THR A 268 5.11 -15.19 4.18
C THR A 268 4.92 -16.54 3.48
N LEU A 269 3.94 -16.66 2.58
CA LEU A 269 3.76 -17.85 1.74
C LEU A 269 4.94 -18.10 0.79
N PHE A 270 5.72 -17.06 0.47
CA PHE A 270 6.79 -17.08 -0.51
C PHE A 270 8.17 -17.27 0.15
N PHE A 271 8.21 -17.69 1.41
CA PHE A 271 9.43 -18.03 2.13
C PHE A 271 9.37 -19.48 2.61
N ASP A 272 10.37 -20.28 2.25
CA ASP A 272 10.48 -21.66 2.70
C ASP A 272 10.69 -21.75 4.23
N LYS A 273 10.68 -22.98 4.76
CA LYS A 273 10.87 -23.23 6.20
C LYS A 273 12.24 -22.76 6.74
N GLU A 274 13.23 -22.63 5.87
CA GLU A 274 14.55 -22.08 6.17
C GLU A 274 14.58 -20.53 6.13
N ASN A 275 13.47 -19.88 5.78
CA ASN A 275 13.32 -18.43 5.57
C ASN A 275 14.06 -17.90 4.33
N ASN A 276 14.26 -18.71 3.30
CA ASN A 276 14.68 -18.24 2.00
C ASN A 276 13.44 -17.91 1.15
N ALA A 277 13.51 -16.83 0.38
CA ALA A 277 12.50 -16.56 -0.61
C ALA A 277 12.47 -17.68 -1.66
N VAL A 278 11.29 -18.14 -2.05
CA VAL A 278 11.14 -19.21 -3.05
C VAL A 278 11.23 -18.64 -4.48
N ASP A 279 11.85 -19.39 -5.39
CA ASP A 279 12.05 -18.94 -6.78
C ASP A 279 10.84 -19.19 -7.70
N THR A 280 9.95 -20.08 -7.31
CA THR A 280 8.76 -20.46 -8.09
C THR A 280 7.52 -20.58 -7.20
N PRO A 281 6.30 -20.42 -7.74
CA PRO A 281 5.07 -20.58 -6.97
C PRO A 281 4.74 -22.03 -6.58
N THR A 282 5.61 -23.00 -6.91
CA THR A 282 5.31 -24.43 -6.76
C THR A 282 4.98 -24.82 -5.31
N SER A 283 5.85 -24.50 -4.35
CA SER A 283 5.60 -24.82 -2.93
C SER A 283 4.40 -24.05 -2.37
N VAL A 284 4.15 -22.84 -2.87
CA VAL A 284 2.96 -22.06 -2.52
C VAL A 284 1.68 -22.78 -2.96
N ARG A 285 1.65 -23.28 -4.20
CA ARG A 285 0.53 -24.04 -4.77
C ARG A 285 0.31 -25.38 -4.06
N GLU A 286 1.34 -25.98 -3.46
CA GLU A 286 1.14 -27.18 -2.64
C GLU A 286 0.29 -26.90 -1.40
N ILE A 287 0.51 -25.73 -0.77
CA ILE A 287 -0.21 -25.26 0.41
C ILE A 287 -1.65 -24.84 0.07
N THR A 288 -1.81 -24.07 -1.01
CA THR A 288 -3.07 -23.40 -1.39
C THR A 288 -3.90 -24.15 -2.45
N LYS A 289 -3.31 -25.19 -3.07
CA LYS A 289 -3.79 -25.99 -4.22
C LYS A 289 -3.62 -25.33 -5.58
N THR A 290 -4.15 -24.14 -5.80
CA THR A 290 -4.21 -23.53 -7.15
C THR A 290 -3.69 -22.10 -7.21
N TRP A 291 -3.33 -21.51 -6.07
CA TRP A 291 -2.90 -20.11 -5.95
C TRP A 291 -1.40 -20.03 -5.60
N PRO A 292 -0.64 -19.05 -6.07
CA PRO A 292 -1.03 -17.92 -6.90
C PRO A 292 -0.93 -18.24 -8.40
N THR A 293 -1.46 -17.33 -9.22
CA THR A 293 -1.03 -17.20 -10.63
C THR A 293 0.43 -16.74 -10.68
N ASP A 294 1.08 -16.90 -11.84
CA ASP A 294 2.48 -16.46 -12.00
C ASP A 294 2.60 -14.93 -11.86
N GLU A 295 1.65 -14.15 -12.39
CA GLU A 295 1.63 -12.69 -12.25
C GLU A 295 1.52 -12.21 -10.79
N VAL A 296 0.69 -12.87 -9.98
CA VAL A 296 0.55 -12.54 -8.55
C VAL A 296 1.83 -12.91 -7.81
N PHE A 297 2.44 -14.05 -8.12
CA PHE A 297 3.76 -14.43 -7.60
C PHE A 297 4.82 -13.36 -7.91
N GLU A 298 4.96 -12.98 -9.17
CA GLU A 298 5.91 -11.95 -9.61
C GLU A 298 5.68 -10.60 -8.93
N SER A 299 4.40 -10.22 -8.74
CA SER A 299 4.03 -8.99 -8.05
C SER A 299 4.48 -8.98 -6.59
N TYR A 300 4.28 -10.08 -5.86
CA TYR A 300 4.82 -10.20 -4.50
C TYR A 300 6.35 -10.20 -4.49
N MET A 301 7.02 -10.84 -5.44
CA MET A 301 8.49 -10.82 -5.53
C MET A 301 9.05 -9.43 -5.79
N ALA A 302 8.33 -8.59 -6.53
CA ALA A 302 8.74 -7.24 -6.86
C ALA A 302 8.73 -6.24 -5.67
N THR A 303 8.23 -6.61 -4.48
CA THR A 303 8.28 -5.72 -3.29
C THR A 303 9.71 -5.31 -2.94
N ALA A 304 10.70 -6.14 -3.24
CA ALA A 304 12.11 -5.85 -3.00
C ALA A 304 12.62 -4.60 -3.73
N HIS A 305 11.91 -4.17 -4.78
CA HIS A 305 12.24 -3.01 -5.59
C HIS A 305 11.44 -1.75 -5.22
N THR A 306 10.58 -1.82 -4.20
CA THR A 306 9.84 -0.67 -3.69
C THR A 306 10.72 0.17 -2.76
N ASP A 307 10.33 1.42 -2.50
CA ASP A 307 11.06 2.31 -1.61
C ASP A 307 10.50 2.24 -0.18
N SER A 308 9.20 1.93 -0.04
CA SER A 308 8.57 1.55 1.23
C SER A 308 7.37 0.63 1.05
N VAL A 309 7.05 -0.11 2.11
CA VAL A 309 5.86 -0.97 2.18
C VAL A 309 5.12 -0.74 3.50
N THR A 310 3.85 -0.37 3.40
CA THR A 310 2.91 -0.42 4.54
C THR A 310 2.44 -1.86 4.75
N ILE A 311 2.41 -2.32 6.00
CA ILE A 311 1.99 -3.67 6.38
C ILE A 311 1.20 -3.57 7.68
N ASP A 312 0.01 -4.17 7.77
CA ASP A 312 -0.75 -4.17 9.04
C ASP A 312 -0.74 -5.54 9.73
N PRO A 313 0.08 -5.71 10.79
CA PRO A 313 -0.05 -6.83 11.71
C PRO A 313 -1.48 -7.05 12.23
N HIS A 314 -2.27 -5.99 12.42
CA HIS A 314 -3.66 -6.11 12.87
C HIS A 314 -4.68 -6.54 11.80
N LYS A 315 -4.23 -6.78 10.56
CA LYS A 315 -5.02 -7.36 9.46
C LYS A 315 -4.67 -8.85 9.32
N LEU A 316 -3.94 -9.23 8.27
CA LEU A 316 -3.56 -10.63 8.04
C LEU A 316 -2.43 -11.14 8.94
N GLY A 317 -1.87 -10.29 9.80
CA GLY A 317 -1.00 -10.72 10.90
C GLY A 317 -1.76 -11.29 12.09
N TYR A 318 -3.07 -11.11 12.23
CA TYR A 318 -3.86 -11.56 13.39
C TYR A 318 -3.38 -11.00 14.75
N ILE A 319 -2.66 -9.87 14.75
CA ILE A 319 -2.32 -9.13 15.98
C ILE A 319 -3.54 -8.28 16.39
N PRO A 320 -3.88 -8.13 17.68
CA PRO A 320 -4.94 -7.22 18.10
C PRO A 320 -4.65 -5.75 17.71
N TYR A 321 -5.69 -5.01 17.35
CA TYR A 321 -5.59 -3.55 17.19
C TYR A 321 -5.11 -2.87 18.48
N PRO A 322 -4.33 -1.76 18.39
CA PRO A 322 -3.72 -1.20 17.18
C PRO A 322 -2.34 -1.82 16.88
N CYS A 323 -2.06 -2.16 15.63
CA CYS A 323 -0.74 -2.56 15.16
C CYS A 323 -0.62 -2.46 13.64
N GLY A 324 -0.19 -1.29 13.14
CA GLY A 324 0.30 -1.11 11.78
C GLY A 324 1.82 -1.15 11.74
N ALA A 325 2.42 -1.14 10.55
CA ALA A 325 3.85 -1.02 10.37
C ALA A 325 4.18 -0.39 9.02
N ILE A 326 5.36 0.25 8.97
CA ILE A 326 5.96 0.78 7.76
C ILE A 326 7.42 0.35 7.72
N VAL A 327 7.87 -0.12 6.56
CA VAL A 327 9.27 -0.44 6.30
C VAL A 327 9.76 0.31 5.07
N PHE A 328 10.98 0.81 5.14
CA PHE A 328 11.68 1.58 4.12
C PHE A 328 12.94 0.83 3.71
N ARG A 329 13.21 0.78 2.41
CA ARG A 329 14.37 0.07 1.85
C ARG A 329 15.70 0.68 2.29
N ASN A 330 15.72 2.00 2.48
CA ASN A 330 16.91 2.78 2.79
C ASN A 330 16.67 3.61 4.05
N GLU A 331 17.47 3.38 5.10
CA GLU A 331 17.30 4.02 6.41
C GLU A 331 17.49 5.53 6.40
N LYS A 332 18.24 6.06 5.41
CA LYS A 332 18.52 7.49 5.30
C LYS A 332 17.27 8.34 5.10
N VAL A 333 16.16 7.73 4.64
CA VAL A 333 14.88 8.44 4.46
C VAL A 333 14.34 9.05 5.75
N ARG A 334 14.65 8.46 6.91
CA ARG A 334 14.16 8.94 8.20
C ARG A 334 14.68 10.34 8.55
N GLU A 335 15.84 10.71 8.01
CA GLU A 335 16.43 12.04 8.22
C GLU A 335 15.68 13.16 7.48
N LEU A 336 14.79 12.81 6.55
CA LEU A 336 13.97 13.80 5.84
C LEU A 336 12.80 14.33 6.67
N ILE A 337 12.44 13.63 7.74
CA ILE A 337 11.34 13.97 8.65
C ILE A 337 11.82 14.12 10.09
N SER A 338 13.14 14.10 10.31
CA SER A 338 13.68 14.08 11.66
C SER A 338 13.46 15.41 12.37
N THR A 339 13.02 15.36 13.63
CA THR A 339 12.80 16.54 14.47
C THR A 339 13.48 16.36 15.83
N ASP A 340 14.32 17.32 16.22
CA ASP A 340 14.95 17.35 17.53
C ASP A 340 14.02 18.00 18.58
N ALA A 341 13.78 17.31 19.70
CA ALA A 341 13.00 17.77 20.85
C ALA A 341 13.95 18.25 21.98
N PRO A 342 14.07 19.57 22.26
CA PRO A 342 15.09 20.13 23.16
C PRO A 342 15.11 19.58 24.59
N TYR A 343 13.97 19.05 25.08
CA TYR A 343 13.82 18.51 26.44
C TYR A 343 14.27 17.04 26.59
N ILE A 344 14.72 16.40 25.51
CA ILE A 344 15.22 15.01 25.50
C ILE A 344 16.72 14.97 25.17
N PHE A 345 17.24 15.96 24.47
CA PHE A 345 18.61 15.95 23.95
C PHE A 345 19.57 16.76 24.81
N HIS A 346 20.41 16.06 25.60
CA HIS A 346 21.64 16.66 26.13
C HIS A 346 22.76 16.56 25.09
N PRO A 347 23.53 17.64 24.84
CA PRO A 347 24.54 17.70 23.77
C PRO A 347 25.61 16.60 23.81
N GLU A 348 25.80 15.95 24.95
CA GLU A 348 26.83 14.93 25.21
C GLU A 348 26.35 13.49 24.90
N GLU A 349 25.05 13.25 24.68
CA GLU A 349 24.47 11.90 24.62
C GLU A 349 23.89 11.50 23.23
N ARG A 350 24.08 12.35 22.21
CA ARG A 350 23.47 12.19 20.87
C ARG A 350 23.91 10.92 20.13
N SER A 351 25.07 10.34 20.42
CA SER A 351 25.56 9.15 19.71
C SER A 351 25.01 7.82 20.25
N GLU A 352 24.48 7.78 21.48
CA GLU A 352 24.12 6.52 22.15
C GLU A 352 22.60 6.31 22.30
N ARG A 353 21.77 7.36 22.26
CA ARG A 353 20.33 7.25 22.49
C ARG A 353 19.55 7.10 21.17
N LYS A 354 19.18 5.85 20.84
CA LYS A 354 18.22 5.54 19.75
C LYS A 354 16.81 6.02 20.12
N PHE A 355 16.48 7.27 19.81
CA PHE A 355 15.15 7.85 20.01
C PHE A 355 14.29 7.68 18.75
N ILE A 356 13.35 6.71 18.77
CA ILE A 356 12.45 6.44 17.63
C ILE A 356 11.59 7.67 17.34
N GLY A 357 11.13 8.37 18.38
CA GLY A 357 10.25 9.53 18.28
C GLY A 357 10.76 10.68 17.40
N ARG A 358 12.07 10.75 17.15
CA ARG A 358 12.66 11.76 16.25
C ARG A 358 12.29 11.49 14.80
N TYR A 359 12.01 10.24 14.44
CA TYR A 359 11.94 9.76 13.06
C TYR A 359 10.52 9.37 12.61
N ILE A 360 9.49 9.64 13.42
CA ILE A 360 8.13 9.17 13.18
C ILE A 360 7.13 10.32 13.33
N LEU A 361 5.94 10.17 12.74
CA LEU A 361 4.86 11.13 12.86
C LEU A 361 4.22 11.12 14.25
N GLU A 362 4.05 9.91 14.80
CA GLU A 362 3.43 9.71 16.11
C GLU A 362 4.38 10.09 17.25
N GLY A 363 3.82 10.48 18.40
CA GLY A 363 4.60 10.72 19.61
C GLY A 363 4.66 9.47 20.49
N SER A 364 4.09 9.56 21.69
CA SER A 364 3.96 8.44 22.60
C SER A 364 3.23 7.27 21.95
N LYS A 365 3.79 6.07 22.06
CA LYS A 365 3.25 4.84 21.44
C LYS A 365 3.43 3.62 22.35
N PRO A 366 2.44 2.70 22.40
CA PRO A 366 2.44 1.63 23.38
C PRO A 366 3.45 0.54 23.01
N GLY A 367 4.48 0.34 23.84
CA GLY A 367 5.39 -0.79 23.67
C GLY A 367 4.71 -2.17 23.83
N ALA A 368 3.48 -2.21 24.34
CA ALA A 368 2.66 -3.41 24.38
C ALA A 368 2.25 -3.91 22.98
N ALA A 369 2.02 -3.01 22.00
CA ALA A 369 1.73 -3.39 20.62
C ALA A 369 2.96 -4.05 19.97
N ALA A 370 4.14 -3.45 20.17
CA ALA A 370 5.40 -4.04 19.75
C ALA A 370 5.66 -5.40 20.37
N ALA A 371 5.43 -5.55 21.68
CA ALA A 371 5.57 -6.83 22.36
C ALA A 371 4.59 -7.90 21.83
N ALA A 372 3.34 -7.53 21.53
CA ALA A 372 2.34 -8.45 21.00
C ALA A 372 2.73 -8.97 19.60
N CYS A 373 3.12 -8.06 18.70
CA CYS A 373 3.56 -8.41 17.35
C CYS A 373 4.86 -9.24 17.38
N TRP A 374 5.85 -8.81 18.16
CA TRP A 374 7.10 -9.54 18.34
C TRP A 374 6.86 -10.96 18.87
N PHE A 375 6.01 -11.11 19.90
CA PHE A 375 5.68 -12.42 20.44
C PHE A 375 5.00 -13.31 19.39
N ALA A 376 4.05 -12.77 18.62
CA ALA A 376 3.39 -13.49 17.55
C ALA A 376 4.40 -14.00 16.51
N HIS A 377 5.33 -13.16 16.04
CA HIS A 377 6.37 -13.56 15.08
C HIS A 377 7.35 -14.60 15.62
N ARG A 378 7.58 -14.64 16.94
CA ARG A 378 8.45 -15.64 17.58
C ARG A 378 7.78 -17.00 17.73
N ILE A 379 6.46 -17.04 17.88
CA ILE A 379 5.69 -18.28 18.03
C ILE A 379 5.22 -18.82 16.67
N VAL A 380 4.87 -17.93 15.75
CA VAL A 380 4.39 -18.24 14.40
C VAL A 380 5.39 -17.63 13.42
N PRO A 381 6.33 -18.41 12.86
CA PRO A 381 7.35 -17.91 11.95
C PRO A 381 6.76 -17.22 10.70
N LEU A 382 7.49 -16.25 10.16
CA LEU A 382 7.09 -15.49 8.96
C LEU A 382 7.42 -16.24 7.66
N ASN A 383 7.06 -17.51 7.59
CA ASN A 383 7.35 -18.40 6.46
C ASN A 383 6.27 -19.47 6.27
N GLN A 384 6.49 -20.41 5.36
CA GLN A 384 5.57 -21.51 5.03
C GLN A 384 5.21 -22.43 6.21
N ASP A 385 6.02 -22.53 7.27
CA ASP A 385 5.70 -23.36 8.46
C ASP A 385 4.82 -22.61 9.50
N GLY A 386 4.70 -21.29 9.38
CA GLY A 386 3.93 -20.44 10.30
C GLY A 386 2.82 -19.66 9.61
N TYR A 387 3.03 -18.35 9.46
CA TYR A 387 2.06 -17.43 8.86
C TYR A 387 1.72 -17.82 7.42
N GLY A 388 2.70 -18.33 6.67
CA GLY A 388 2.49 -18.82 5.31
C GLY A 388 1.45 -19.93 5.28
N LEU A 389 1.53 -20.92 6.18
CA LEU A 389 0.49 -21.95 6.28
C LEU A 389 -0.87 -21.37 6.69
N LEU A 390 -0.90 -20.54 7.73
CA LEU A 390 -2.13 -19.93 8.26
C LEU A 390 -2.88 -19.17 7.15
N ILE A 391 -2.18 -18.28 6.45
CA ILE A 391 -2.73 -17.45 5.37
C ILE A 391 -2.99 -18.31 4.14
N GLY A 392 -2.13 -19.28 3.83
CA GLY A 392 -2.34 -20.23 2.74
C GLY A 392 -3.67 -20.97 2.84
N LYS A 393 -4.11 -21.31 4.07
CA LYS A 393 -5.43 -21.91 4.29
C LYS A 393 -6.59 -20.94 4.08
N THR A 394 -6.39 -19.66 4.33
CA THR A 394 -7.37 -18.63 3.95
C THR A 394 -7.47 -18.46 2.43
N MET A 395 -6.33 -18.47 1.73
CA MET A 395 -6.29 -18.41 0.26
C MET A 395 -6.96 -19.64 -0.35
N GLN A 396 -6.59 -20.84 0.10
CA GLN A 396 -7.22 -22.10 -0.32
C GLN A 396 -8.74 -22.03 -0.14
N SER A 397 -9.21 -21.63 1.05
CA SER A 397 -10.64 -21.54 1.36
C SER A 397 -11.37 -20.53 0.45
N THR A 398 -10.69 -19.45 0.06
CA THR A 398 -11.24 -18.45 -0.87
C THR A 398 -11.35 -18.99 -2.28
N GLN A 399 -10.31 -19.66 -2.79
CA GLN A 399 -10.33 -20.31 -4.11
C GLN A 399 -11.45 -21.35 -4.20
N GLU A 400 -11.58 -22.16 -3.16
CA GLU A 400 -12.61 -23.18 -3.02
C GLU A 400 -14.03 -22.60 -2.94
N LEU A 401 -14.20 -21.49 -2.24
CA LEU A 401 -15.48 -20.78 -2.19
C LEU A 401 -15.80 -20.15 -3.55
N SER A 402 -14.82 -19.49 -4.19
CA SER A 402 -14.96 -18.93 -5.55
C SER A 402 -15.40 -20.00 -6.54
N TYR A 403 -14.73 -21.15 -6.53
CA TYR A 403 -15.08 -22.30 -7.36
C TYR A 403 -16.52 -22.75 -7.13
N ARG A 404 -16.95 -22.92 -5.87
CA ARG A 404 -18.32 -23.32 -5.56
C ARG A 404 -19.35 -22.29 -6.02
N LEU A 405 -19.10 -21.01 -5.79
CA LEU A 405 -20.03 -19.97 -6.22
C LEU A 405 -20.13 -19.89 -7.76
N ASN A 406 -19.02 -19.98 -8.47
CA ASN A 406 -18.98 -19.77 -9.91
C ASN A 406 -19.30 -21.03 -10.73
N ARG A 407 -18.82 -22.20 -10.30
CA ARG A 407 -18.90 -23.46 -11.07
C ARG A 407 -20.05 -24.36 -10.63
N ASP A 408 -20.52 -24.24 -9.40
CA ASP A 408 -21.64 -25.04 -8.89
C ASP A 408 -22.93 -24.18 -8.74
N LEU A 409 -22.88 -23.13 -7.93
CA LEU A 409 -24.06 -22.35 -7.56
C LEU A 409 -24.59 -21.48 -8.70
N ALA A 410 -23.73 -20.76 -9.43
CA ALA A 410 -24.18 -19.88 -10.50
C ALA A 410 -24.94 -20.63 -11.62
N PRO A 411 -24.45 -21.78 -12.14
CA PRO A 411 -25.22 -22.58 -13.10
C PRO A 411 -26.53 -23.16 -12.53
N GLU A 412 -26.59 -23.45 -11.22
CA GLU A 412 -27.81 -23.91 -10.56
C GLU A 412 -28.86 -22.79 -10.49
N LEU A 413 -28.47 -21.61 -10.03
CA LEU A 413 -29.29 -20.40 -9.98
C LEU A 413 -29.77 -19.96 -11.37
N ALA A 414 -28.95 -20.14 -12.41
CA ALA A 414 -29.35 -19.83 -13.79
C ALA A 414 -30.60 -20.61 -14.24
N LYS A 415 -30.81 -21.84 -13.73
CA LYS A 415 -32.00 -22.65 -14.04
C LYS A 415 -33.31 -22.04 -13.50
N SER A 416 -33.23 -21.25 -12.44
CA SER A 416 -34.36 -20.51 -11.86
C SER A 416 -34.41 -19.04 -12.29
N GLY A 417 -33.64 -18.65 -13.32
CA GLY A 417 -33.65 -17.30 -13.87
C GLY A 417 -32.86 -16.29 -13.04
N VAL A 418 -31.85 -16.74 -12.29
CA VAL A 418 -30.97 -15.89 -11.48
C VAL A 418 -29.56 -15.88 -12.08
N LEU A 419 -28.96 -14.70 -12.17
CA LEU A 419 -27.58 -14.49 -12.64
C LEU A 419 -26.69 -14.15 -11.44
N LEU A 420 -25.59 -14.88 -11.27
CA LEU A 420 -24.57 -14.61 -10.25
C LEU A 420 -23.23 -14.39 -10.95
N CYS A 421 -22.56 -13.29 -10.64
CA CYS A 421 -21.27 -12.92 -11.25
C CYS A 421 -20.25 -12.58 -10.15
N LEU A 422 -19.08 -13.24 -10.18
CA LEU A 422 -17.95 -12.86 -9.33
C LEU A 422 -17.20 -11.67 -9.94
N LEU A 423 -16.65 -10.81 -9.08
CA LEU A 423 -15.83 -9.69 -9.53
C LEU A 423 -14.44 -10.11 -10.00
N THR A 424 -13.85 -11.11 -9.36
CA THR A 424 -12.53 -11.66 -9.68
C THR A 424 -12.61 -13.19 -9.72
N ASP A 425 -12.21 -13.80 -10.84
CA ASP A 425 -12.14 -15.27 -10.98
C ASP A 425 -10.90 -15.67 -11.82
N PRO A 426 -9.88 -16.31 -11.22
CA PRO A 426 -9.74 -16.59 -9.79
C PRO A 426 -9.47 -15.30 -8.97
N PRO A 427 -9.79 -15.27 -7.67
CA PRO A 427 -9.42 -14.15 -6.80
C PRO A 427 -7.91 -14.11 -6.52
N ASP A 428 -7.33 -12.92 -6.50
CA ASP A 428 -5.91 -12.70 -6.20
C ASP A 428 -5.58 -12.80 -4.71
N GLY A 429 -6.56 -12.51 -3.86
CA GLY A 429 -6.43 -12.54 -2.40
C GLY A 429 -7.51 -13.39 -1.75
N ASN A 430 -7.78 -13.10 -0.47
CA ASN A 430 -8.79 -13.79 0.33
C ASN A 430 -10.07 -12.97 0.54
N ILE A 431 -10.38 -12.08 -0.40
CA ILE A 431 -11.63 -11.33 -0.44
C ILE A 431 -12.38 -11.74 -1.70
N LEU A 432 -13.66 -12.03 -1.56
CA LEU A 432 -14.52 -12.46 -2.65
C LEU A 432 -15.71 -11.51 -2.77
N CYS A 433 -15.81 -10.85 -3.92
CA CYS A 433 -16.90 -9.96 -4.27
C CYS A 433 -17.78 -10.58 -5.34
N PHE A 434 -19.09 -10.41 -5.21
CA PHE A 434 -20.04 -10.95 -6.16
C PHE A 434 -21.32 -10.10 -6.25
N LEU A 435 -22.00 -10.28 -7.37
CA LEU A 435 -23.21 -9.57 -7.76
C LEU A 435 -24.27 -10.57 -8.18
N VAL A 436 -25.52 -10.23 -7.85
CA VAL A 436 -26.69 -11.02 -8.21
C VAL A 436 -27.69 -10.17 -9.01
N ASN A 437 -28.21 -10.72 -10.09
CA ASN A 437 -29.32 -10.14 -10.85
C ASN A 437 -30.34 -11.24 -11.21
N ARG A 438 -31.50 -10.84 -11.76
CA ARG A 438 -32.44 -11.78 -12.39
C ARG A 438 -32.41 -11.67 -13.90
N THR A 439 -32.60 -12.80 -14.58
CA THR A 439 -32.81 -12.83 -16.03
C THR A 439 -33.97 -11.92 -16.42
N GLY A 440 -33.75 -11.09 -17.43
CA GLY A 440 -34.73 -10.13 -17.93
C GLY A 440 -34.74 -8.78 -17.19
N ASN A 441 -34.10 -8.64 -16.02
CA ASN A 441 -33.89 -7.32 -15.44
C ASN A 441 -32.71 -6.61 -16.11
N THR A 442 -32.98 -5.48 -16.75
CA THR A 442 -31.97 -4.63 -17.38
C THR A 442 -31.67 -3.34 -16.59
N SER A 443 -32.34 -3.06 -15.47
CA SER A 443 -32.10 -1.87 -14.65
C SER A 443 -31.04 -2.11 -13.57
N LEU A 444 -29.99 -1.28 -13.59
CA LEU A 444 -28.95 -1.28 -12.57
C LEU A 444 -29.51 -0.90 -11.18
N GLU A 445 -30.46 0.02 -11.10
CA GLU A 445 -31.13 0.38 -9.83
C GLU A 445 -31.88 -0.82 -9.23
N VAL A 446 -32.57 -1.61 -10.05
CA VAL A 446 -33.25 -2.83 -9.59
C VAL A 446 -32.22 -3.84 -9.10
N MET A 447 -31.13 -4.04 -9.84
CA MET A 447 -30.04 -4.94 -9.41
C MET A 447 -29.43 -4.50 -8.08
N ASN A 448 -29.22 -3.19 -7.90
CA ASN A 448 -28.73 -2.63 -6.64
C ASN A 448 -29.69 -2.92 -5.47
N ARG A 449 -31.01 -2.80 -5.68
CA ARG A 449 -32.02 -3.14 -4.67
C ARG A 449 -32.03 -4.64 -4.33
N ILE A 450 -31.84 -5.51 -5.32
CA ILE A 450 -31.72 -6.95 -5.11
C ILE A 450 -30.52 -7.27 -4.22
N ASN A 451 -29.33 -6.76 -4.55
CA ASN A 451 -28.12 -7.01 -3.76
C ASN A 451 -28.23 -6.39 -2.36
N GLN A 452 -28.83 -5.22 -2.22
CA GLN A 452 -29.12 -4.63 -0.91
C GLN A 452 -30.04 -5.53 -0.07
N ALA A 453 -31.12 -6.08 -0.65
CA ALA A 453 -32.03 -6.98 0.05
C ALA A 453 -31.37 -8.30 0.45
N ILE A 454 -30.48 -8.86 -0.37
CA ILE A 454 -29.68 -10.04 -0.01
C ILE A 454 -28.76 -9.72 1.18
N TYR A 455 -28.07 -8.56 1.14
CA TYR A 455 -27.24 -8.12 2.26
C TYR A 455 -28.07 -7.91 3.53
N ASP A 456 -29.27 -7.33 3.44
CA ASP A 456 -30.12 -7.10 4.61
C ASP A 456 -30.56 -8.40 5.31
N GLU A 457 -30.67 -9.50 4.57
CA GLU A 457 -30.98 -10.84 5.12
C GLU A 457 -29.74 -11.55 5.70
N LEU A 458 -28.53 -11.17 5.27
CA LEU A 458 -27.26 -11.79 5.66
C LEU A 458 -26.34 -10.88 6.47
N LYS A 459 -26.77 -9.68 6.84
CA LYS A 459 -26.02 -8.80 7.76
C LYS A 459 -26.34 -9.17 9.20
N PHE A 460 -25.40 -8.90 10.11
CA PHE A 460 -25.70 -8.96 11.52
C PHE A 460 -26.65 -7.81 11.90
N ASN A 461 -27.79 -8.14 12.52
CA ASN A 461 -28.65 -7.15 13.17
C ASN A 461 -28.19 -6.95 14.64
N PRO A 462 -27.73 -5.75 15.05
CA PRO A 462 -27.33 -5.45 16.42
C PRO A 462 -28.43 -5.68 17.48
N GLU A 463 -29.69 -5.65 17.07
CA GLU A 463 -30.85 -5.94 17.95
C GLU A 463 -31.13 -7.44 18.08
N SER A 464 -30.43 -8.29 17.33
CA SER A 464 -30.57 -9.75 17.35
C SER A 464 -29.38 -10.41 18.06
N VAL A 465 -29.57 -11.66 18.46
CA VAL A 465 -28.48 -12.50 18.96
C VAL A 465 -27.72 -13.13 17.80
N ILE A 466 -26.40 -13.26 17.94
CA ILE A 466 -25.51 -13.76 16.87
C ILE A 466 -25.89 -15.18 16.41
N GLN A 467 -26.38 -16.02 17.32
CA GLN A 467 -26.76 -17.40 17.09
C GLN A 467 -27.96 -17.57 16.13
N LYS A 468 -28.70 -16.50 15.84
CA LYS A 468 -29.80 -16.54 14.86
C LYS A 468 -29.32 -16.42 13.40
N HIS A 469 -28.05 -16.09 13.17
CA HIS A 469 -27.50 -15.93 11.83
C HIS A 469 -26.63 -17.13 11.49
N ASN A 470 -26.97 -17.87 10.43
CA ASN A 470 -26.15 -18.98 9.96
C ASN A 470 -24.84 -18.49 9.36
N PHE A 471 -24.90 -17.44 8.55
CA PHE A 471 -23.77 -16.78 7.91
C PHE A 471 -23.97 -15.27 7.91
N ILE A 472 -22.85 -14.55 7.97
CA ILE A 472 -22.83 -13.09 7.89
C ILE A 472 -21.89 -12.68 6.77
N ILE A 473 -22.33 -11.73 5.94
CA ILE A 473 -21.51 -11.14 4.88
C ILE A 473 -21.36 -9.63 5.11
N SER A 474 -20.40 -9.05 4.39
CA SER A 474 -20.26 -7.61 4.23
C SER A 474 -20.84 -7.17 2.89
N SER A 475 -20.96 -5.86 2.69
CA SER A 475 -21.26 -5.28 1.39
C SER A 475 -20.50 -3.97 1.21
N THR A 476 -20.33 -3.58 -0.05
CA THR A 476 -19.69 -2.33 -0.43
C THR A 476 -20.41 -1.71 -1.63
N GLU A 477 -19.96 -0.52 -2.06
CA GLU A 477 -20.49 0.18 -3.21
C GLU A 477 -19.36 0.64 -4.12
N LEU A 478 -19.33 0.14 -5.35
CA LEU A 478 -18.42 0.66 -6.38
C LEU A 478 -19.02 1.97 -6.89
N SER A 479 -18.40 3.09 -6.56
CA SER A 479 -18.85 4.41 -7.00
C SER A 479 -18.39 4.71 -8.44
N TRP A 480 -19.20 5.43 -9.21
CA TRP A 480 -18.85 5.86 -10.56
C TRP A 480 -17.58 6.72 -10.58
N HIS A 481 -17.42 7.61 -9.61
CA HIS A 481 -16.24 8.49 -9.53
C HIS A 481 -14.93 7.73 -9.37
N GLN A 482 -14.98 6.52 -8.83
CA GLN A 482 -13.80 5.68 -8.58
C GLN A 482 -13.68 4.61 -9.66
N TYR A 483 -14.69 3.77 -9.86
CA TYR A 483 -14.65 2.60 -10.74
C TYR A 483 -15.18 2.86 -12.16
N GLY A 484 -15.79 4.01 -12.41
CA GLY A 484 -16.27 4.42 -13.73
C GLY A 484 -15.20 4.99 -14.66
N LEU A 485 -13.95 5.05 -14.19
CA LEU A 485 -12.83 5.53 -14.99
C LEU A 485 -12.56 4.55 -16.14
N LYS A 486 -12.56 5.06 -17.36
CA LYS A 486 -12.21 4.27 -18.55
C LYS A 486 -10.70 4.05 -18.59
N GLY A 487 -10.30 2.79 -18.69
CA GLY A 487 -8.91 2.41 -18.88
C GLY A 487 -8.44 2.58 -20.33
N SER A 488 -7.27 2.03 -20.62
CA SER A 488 -6.59 2.06 -21.90
C SER A 488 -7.38 1.42 -23.05
N THR A 489 -8.30 0.51 -22.72
CA THR A 489 -9.21 -0.14 -23.67
C THR A 489 -10.49 0.67 -23.97
N GLY A 490 -10.67 1.83 -23.32
CA GLY A 490 -11.88 2.65 -23.42
C GLY A 490 -13.09 2.11 -22.64
N LYS A 491 -12.92 0.99 -21.90
CA LYS A 491 -13.94 0.36 -21.05
C LYS A 491 -13.70 0.67 -19.57
N THR A 492 -14.75 0.57 -18.76
CA THR A 492 -14.62 0.64 -17.29
C THR A 492 -14.29 -0.74 -16.72
N SER A 493 -13.87 -0.79 -15.45
CA SER A 493 -13.56 -2.04 -14.76
C SER A 493 -14.77 -2.95 -14.53
N THR A 494 -15.99 -2.41 -14.67
CA THR A 494 -17.25 -3.12 -14.37
C THR A 494 -18.04 -3.52 -15.62
N ASP A 495 -17.62 -3.08 -16.81
CA ASP A 495 -18.33 -3.34 -18.07
C ASP A 495 -18.58 -4.84 -18.30
N ARG A 496 -17.54 -5.68 -18.11
CA ARG A 496 -17.62 -7.14 -18.29
C ARG A 496 -18.68 -7.75 -17.38
N HIS A 497 -18.74 -7.29 -16.13
CA HIS A 497 -19.58 -7.85 -15.07
C HIS A 497 -21.03 -7.43 -15.23
N LEU A 498 -21.27 -6.15 -15.54
CA LEU A 498 -22.61 -5.65 -15.83
C LEU A 498 -23.20 -6.36 -17.05
N GLN A 499 -22.41 -6.54 -18.11
CA GLN A 499 -22.83 -7.30 -19.29
C GLN A 499 -23.17 -8.76 -18.96
N ALA A 500 -22.35 -9.43 -18.14
CA ALA A 500 -22.62 -10.80 -17.69
C ALA A 500 -23.94 -10.91 -16.88
N LEU A 501 -24.38 -9.82 -16.27
CA LEU A 501 -25.63 -9.72 -15.51
C LEU A 501 -26.79 -9.16 -16.35
N GLY A 502 -26.62 -8.92 -17.65
CA GLY A 502 -27.66 -8.38 -18.53
C GLY A 502 -27.95 -6.89 -18.31
N ILE A 503 -27.04 -6.16 -17.68
CA ILE A 503 -27.10 -4.71 -17.46
C ILE A 503 -26.24 -4.00 -18.50
N ASP A 504 -26.78 -2.93 -19.10
CA ASP A 504 -25.98 -2.05 -19.96
C ASP A 504 -24.98 -1.25 -19.11
N PRO A 505 -23.66 -1.37 -19.35
CA PRO A 505 -22.65 -0.62 -18.60
C PRO A 505 -22.83 0.89 -18.60
N ALA A 506 -23.48 1.46 -19.62
CA ALA A 506 -23.76 2.90 -19.68
C ALA A 506 -24.63 3.40 -18.52
N GLN A 507 -25.42 2.53 -17.89
CA GLN A 507 -26.23 2.90 -16.72
C GLN A 507 -25.38 3.25 -15.50
N PHE A 508 -24.13 2.77 -15.40
CA PHE A 508 -23.30 3.00 -14.22
C PHE A 508 -23.07 4.50 -13.96
N GLU A 509 -22.88 5.30 -15.02
CA GLU A 509 -22.74 6.74 -14.92
C GLU A 509 -23.99 7.41 -14.34
N SER A 510 -25.17 7.08 -14.88
CA SER A 510 -26.43 7.66 -14.42
C SER A 510 -26.86 7.19 -13.03
N THR A 511 -26.61 5.92 -12.70
CA THR A 511 -26.95 5.35 -11.39
C THR A 511 -25.94 5.76 -10.31
N GLY A 512 -24.69 6.05 -10.71
CA GLY A 512 -23.61 6.52 -9.85
C GLY A 512 -22.96 5.47 -8.95
N ARG A 513 -23.54 4.26 -8.83
CA ARG A 513 -23.04 3.20 -7.94
C ARG A 513 -23.47 1.79 -8.33
N ILE A 514 -22.71 0.78 -7.91
CA ILE A 514 -23.03 -0.64 -7.97
C ILE A 514 -22.96 -1.23 -6.57
N LYS A 515 -24.03 -1.85 -6.08
CA LYS A 515 -24.09 -2.51 -4.77
C LYS A 515 -23.49 -3.91 -4.85
N VAL A 516 -22.39 -4.14 -4.15
CA VAL A 516 -21.62 -5.39 -4.20
C VAL A 516 -21.73 -6.16 -2.88
N LEU A 517 -21.92 -7.47 -2.97
CA LEU A 517 -21.84 -8.40 -1.85
C LEU A 517 -20.40 -8.88 -1.68
N ARG A 518 -19.93 -8.98 -0.43
CA ARG A 518 -18.51 -9.21 -0.14
C ARG A 518 -18.29 -10.17 1.04
N SER A 519 -17.35 -11.09 0.87
CA SER A 519 -16.89 -12.01 1.90
C SER A 519 -15.37 -11.94 2.06
N THR A 520 -14.90 -11.60 3.26
CA THR A 520 -13.47 -11.65 3.60
C THR A 520 -13.19 -12.94 4.36
N VAL A 521 -12.43 -13.84 3.75
CA VAL A 521 -12.16 -15.16 4.28
C VAL A 521 -10.87 -15.12 5.10
N MET A 522 -10.97 -14.89 6.41
CA MET A 522 -9.81 -14.94 7.32
C MET A 522 -9.77 -16.20 8.18
N ASN A 523 -10.79 -17.05 8.13
CA ASN A 523 -10.87 -18.22 8.98
C ASN A 523 -10.07 -19.39 8.36
N PRO A 524 -8.92 -19.78 8.91
CA PRO A 524 -8.10 -20.85 8.35
C PRO A 524 -8.76 -22.23 8.50
N TRP A 525 -9.70 -22.37 9.44
CA TRP A 525 -10.30 -23.65 9.79
C TRP A 525 -11.27 -24.18 8.73
N LEU A 526 -11.76 -23.33 7.81
CA LEU A 526 -12.72 -23.71 6.76
C LEU A 526 -12.20 -24.85 5.86
N SER A 527 -10.91 -24.82 5.53
CA SER A 527 -10.25 -25.90 4.78
C SER A 527 -9.72 -27.04 5.65
N ILE A 528 -9.35 -26.75 6.92
CA ILE A 528 -8.66 -27.72 7.81
C ILE A 528 -9.66 -28.71 8.42
N SER A 529 -10.89 -28.29 8.72
CA SER A 529 -11.83 -29.08 9.52
C SER A 529 -12.54 -30.21 8.75
N ARG A 530 -12.36 -30.34 7.43
CA ARG A 530 -13.23 -31.17 6.56
C ARG A 530 -13.09 -32.69 6.69
N GLY A 531 -12.13 -33.20 7.45
CA GLY A 531 -11.92 -34.63 7.71
C GLY A 531 -12.98 -35.28 8.62
N GLY A 532 -14.26 -35.18 8.26
CA GLY A 532 -15.40 -35.74 9.00
C GLY A 532 -16.38 -34.70 9.59
N ASN A 533 -16.13 -33.40 9.41
CA ASN A 533 -17.03 -32.32 9.86
C ASN A 533 -17.72 -31.63 8.66
N PRO A 534 -18.81 -30.86 8.90
CA PRO A 534 -19.51 -30.13 7.85
C PRO A 534 -18.58 -29.21 7.03
N ASP A 535 -18.74 -29.23 5.71
CA ASP A 535 -18.06 -28.28 4.83
C ASP A 535 -18.83 -26.95 4.82
N TYR A 536 -18.31 -25.97 5.56
CA TYR A 536 -18.92 -24.66 5.68
C TYR A 536 -19.03 -23.90 4.35
N SER A 537 -18.20 -24.22 3.35
CA SER A 537 -18.34 -23.59 2.04
C SER A 537 -19.55 -24.12 1.26
N VAL A 538 -19.92 -25.40 1.45
CA VAL A 538 -21.17 -25.98 0.93
C VAL A 538 -22.36 -25.41 1.68
N ALA A 539 -22.29 -25.36 3.01
CA ALA A 539 -23.35 -24.77 3.82
C ALA A 539 -23.58 -23.28 3.49
N PHE A 540 -22.51 -22.51 3.28
CA PHE A 540 -22.59 -21.12 2.85
C PHE A 540 -23.29 -20.99 1.49
N ALA A 541 -22.88 -21.79 0.49
CA ALA A 541 -23.49 -21.77 -0.83
C ALA A 541 -25.00 -22.12 -0.77
N SER A 542 -25.39 -23.09 0.06
CA SER A 542 -26.80 -23.45 0.27
C SER A 542 -27.60 -22.32 0.88
N VAL A 543 -27.12 -21.72 1.98
CA VAL A 543 -27.81 -20.60 2.64
C VAL A 543 -27.89 -19.37 1.73
N LEU A 544 -26.83 -19.10 0.96
CA LEU A 544 -26.81 -18.03 -0.01
C LEU A 544 -27.84 -18.27 -1.12
N LYS A 545 -27.91 -19.49 -1.66
CA LYS A 545 -28.90 -19.89 -2.67
C LYS A 545 -30.33 -19.63 -2.18
N GLU A 546 -30.69 -20.20 -1.03
CA GLU A 546 -32.03 -20.06 -0.45
C GLU A 546 -32.41 -18.60 -0.21
N THR A 547 -31.43 -17.80 0.23
CA THR A 547 -31.63 -16.37 0.46
C THR A 547 -31.84 -15.62 -0.85
N ILE A 548 -31.03 -15.90 -1.88
CA ILE A 548 -31.17 -15.30 -3.20
C ILE A 548 -32.54 -15.64 -3.79
N GLU A 549 -32.95 -16.91 -3.79
CA GLU A 549 -34.24 -17.34 -4.34
C GLU A 549 -35.41 -16.67 -3.60
N ARG A 550 -35.36 -16.61 -2.26
CA ARG A 550 -36.36 -15.92 -1.44
C ARG A 550 -36.43 -14.42 -1.75
N VAL A 551 -35.29 -13.75 -1.92
CA VAL A 551 -35.24 -12.33 -2.23
C VAL A 551 -35.76 -12.08 -3.64
N ILE A 552 -35.27 -12.81 -4.65
CA ILE A 552 -35.67 -12.63 -6.06
C ILE A 552 -37.18 -12.82 -6.25
N ALA A 553 -37.81 -13.75 -5.52
CA ALA A 553 -39.27 -13.92 -5.54
C ALA A 553 -40.05 -12.64 -5.13
N LYS A 554 -39.47 -11.76 -4.32
CA LYS A 554 -40.08 -10.47 -3.93
C LYS A 554 -39.96 -9.38 -5.02
N PHE A 555 -39.11 -9.60 -6.03
CA PHE A 555 -38.86 -8.67 -7.14
C PHE A 555 -39.46 -9.16 -8.46
N GLN A 556 -40.28 -10.23 -8.43
CA GLN A 556 -40.88 -10.82 -9.62
C GLN A 556 -41.90 -9.90 -10.28
#